data_AF-W0Z9R6-F1
#
_entry.id   AF-W0Z9R6-F1
#
_cell.length_a   1.000
_cell.length_b   1.000
_cell.length_c   1.000
_cell.angle_alpha   90.00
_cell.angle_beta   90.00
_cell.angle_gamma   90.00
#
_symmetry.space_group_name_H-M   'P 1'
#
loop_
_entity.id
_entity.type
_entity.pdbx_description
1 polymer ?
#
loop_
_entity_poly.entity_id
_entity_poly.type
_entity_poly.pdbx_seq_one_letter_code
_entity_poly.pdbx_strand_id
1 'polypeptide(L)'
;MGPKVRGWLVGGSALVALAGAIVAVVYFFQPWRSCEYEDTSAGCAMLPLDATVMGAAMVVTLVAVGVLVFALLAKGRSAAR
;
A
#
# COMPACT_ATOMS: atom_id res chain seq x y z
N MET A 1 -2.96 -14.67 20.63
CA MET A 1 -2.43 -13.30 20.49
C MET A 1 -3.17 -12.39 21.44
N GLY A 2 -2.46 -11.60 22.26
CA GLY A 2 -3.11 -10.70 23.22
C GLY A 2 -3.93 -9.60 22.52
N PRO A 3 -5.02 -9.11 23.13
CA PRO A 3 -5.92 -8.14 22.50
C PRO A 3 -5.24 -6.81 22.14
N LYS A 4 -4.28 -6.35 22.96
CA LYS A 4 -3.47 -5.16 22.70
C LYS A 4 -2.58 -5.31 21.45
N VAL A 5 -1.82 -6.40 21.38
CA VAL A 5 -0.94 -6.71 20.24
C VAL A 5 -1.74 -6.81 18.94
N ARG A 6 -2.91 -7.44 18.98
CA ARG A 6 -3.80 -7.51 17.81
C ARG A 6 -4.29 -6.12 17.38
N GLY A 7 -4.72 -5.28 18.32
CA GLY A 7 -5.17 -3.92 18.01
C GLY A 7 -4.08 -3.11 17.30
N TRP A 8 -2.84 -3.19 17.80
CA TRP A 8 -1.67 -2.57 17.17
C TRP A 8 -1.39 -3.12 15.77
N LEU A 9 -1.47 -4.45 15.57
CA LEU A 9 -1.27 -5.05 14.26
C LEU A 9 -2.34 -4.61 13.26
N VAL A 10 -3.62 -4.59 13.65
CA VAL A 10 -4.70 -4.12 12.78
C VAL A 10 -4.50 -2.66 12.41
N GLY A 11 -4.30 -1.77 13.39
CA GLY A 11 -4.12 -0.34 13.14
C GLY A 11 -2.87 -0.04 12.31
N GLY A 12 -1.73 -0.63 12.67
CA GLY A 12 -0.46 -0.43 11.97
C GLY A 12 -0.49 -0.96 10.54
N SER A 13 -0.97 -2.19 10.33
CA SER A 13 -1.05 -2.77 8.98
C SER A 13 -2.04 -2.03 8.09
N ALA A 14 -3.19 -1.60 8.62
CA ALA A 14 -4.14 -0.79 7.86
C ALA A 14 -3.53 0.56 7.44
N LEU A 15 -2.81 1.24 8.34
CA LEU A 15 -2.16 2.51 8.03
C LEU A 15 -1.06 2.34 6.96
N VAL A 16 -0.22 1.31 7.10
CA VAL A 16 0.85 1.02 6.13
C VAL A 16 0.28 0.64 4.77
N ALA A 17 -0.78 -0.18 4.73
CA ALA A 17 -1.45 -0.54 3.48
C ALA A 17 -2.05 0.70 2.79
N LEU A 18 -2.69 1.58 3.55
CA LEU A 18 -3.25 2.83 3.01
C LEU A 18 -2.16 3.75 2.47
N ALA A 19 -1.10 3.98 3.24
CA ALA A 19 0.02 4.82 2.83
C ALA A 19 0.70 4.27 1.57
N GLY A 20 0.99 2.97 1.53
CA GLY A 20 1.58 2.31 0.37
C GLY A 20 0.69 2.40 -0.88
N ALA A 21 -0.62 2.22 -0.74
CA ALA A 21 -1.57 2.37 -1.84
C ALA A 21 -1.60 3.81 -2.38
N ILE A 22 -1.62 4.81 -1.49
CA ILE A 22 -1.55 6.23 -1.88
C ILE A 22 -0.26 6.49 -2.66
N VAL A 23 0.89 6.05 -2.16
CA VAL A 23 2.17 6.23 -2.84
C VAL A 23 2.16 5.57 -4.22
N ALA A 24 1.66 4.34 -4.34
CA ALA A 24 1.57 3.64 -5.62
C ALA A 24 0.70 4.41 -6.63
N VAL A 25 -0.46 4.91 -6.21
CA VAL A 25 -1.36 5.72 -7.06
C VAL A 25 -0.71 7.04 -7.48
N VAL A 26 -0.10 7.74 -6.53
CA VAL A 26 0.57 9.03 -6.77
C VAL A 26 1.74 8.86 -7.74
N TYR A 27 2.52 7.80 -7.60
CA TYR A 27 3.59 7.47 -8.56
C TYR A 27 3.08 6.91 -9.88
N PHE A 28 1.89 6.29 -9.93
CA PHE A 28 1.30 5.87 -11.20
C PHE A 28 0.88 7.09 -12.05
N PHE A 29 0.28 8.11 -11.44
CA PHE A 29 -0.16 9.32 -12.15
C PHE A 29 0.93 10.38 -12.31
N GLN A 30 1.97 10.33 -11.48
CA GLN A 30 3.11 11.24 -11.52
C GLN A 30 2.74 12.73 -11.68
N PRO A 31 1.88 13.33 -10.82
CA PRO A 31 1.34 14.67 -11.04
C PRO A 31 2.39 15.81 -11.11
N TRP A 32 3.64 15.54 -10.74
CA TRP A 32 4.77 16.46 -10.88
C TRP A 32 5.48 16.38 -12.25
N ARG A 33 5.15 15.41 -13.10
CA ARG A 33 5.79 15.20 -14.41
C ARG A 33 5.07 16.00 -15.48
N SER A 34 5.85 16.51 -16.43
CA SER A 34 5.37 17.06 -17.69
C SER A 34 6.26 16.55 -18.82
N CYS A 35 5.71 16.48 -20.03
CA CYS A 35 6.44 16.10 -21.25
C CYS A 35 5.88 16.86 -22.45
N GLU A 36 6.71 17.09 -23.47
CA GLU A 36 6.36 17.98 -24.60
C GLU A 36 5.28 17.42 -25.54
N TYR A 37 4.99 16.13 -25.46
CA TYR A 37 4.12 15.41 -26.38
C TYR A 37 2.75 15.03 -25.79
N GLU A 38 2.49 15.38 -24.53
CA GLU A 38 1.24 15.07 -23.83
C GLU A 38 0.81 16.25 -22.94
N ASP A 39 -0.47 16.59 -22.96
CA ASP A 39 -1.05 17.65 -22.13
C ASP A 39 -1.34 17.20 -20.69
N THR A 40 -1.15 15.92 -20.38
CA THR A 40 -1.39 15.32 -19.06
C THR A 40 -0.17 14.60 -18.52
N SER A 41 0.14 14.84 -17.25
CA SER A 41 1.24 14.17 -16.54
C SER A 41 1.16 12.64 -16.59
N ALA A 42 -0.06 12.11 -16.57
CA ALA A 42 -0.32 10.67 -16.57
C ALA A 42 -0.01 9.98 -17.91
N GLY A 43 0.09 10.75 -19.00
CA GLY A 43 0.43 10.25 -20.33
C GLY A 43 1.95 10.11 -20.55
N CYS A 44 2.76 10.74 -19.70
CA CYS A 44 4.20 10.69 -19.82
C CYS A 44 4.76 9.30 -19.47
N ALA A 45 5.77 8.85 -20.22
CA ALA A 45 6.46 7.60 -19.91
C ALA A 45 7.11 7.63 -18.50
N MET A 46 6.86 6.60 -17.70
CA MET A 46 7.37 6.52 -16.34
C MET A 46 8.89 6.33 -16.30
N LEU A 47 9.58 7.10 -15.46
CA LEU A 47 11.03 6.96 -15.29
C LEU A 47 11.36 5.69 -14.49
N PRO A 48 12.53 5.07 -14.72
CA PRO A 48 12.90 3.83 -14.02
C PRO A 48 12.93 3.95 -12.50
N LEU A 49 13.37 5.10 -11.97
CA LEU A 49 13.41 5.33 -10.53
C LEU A 49 12.00 5.43 -9.94
N ASP A 50 11.10 6.17 -10.59
CA ASP A 50 9.71 6.29 -10.17
C ASP A 50 9.02 4.92 -10.18
N ALA A 51 9.25 4.12 -11.22
CA ALA A 51 8.73 2.76 -11.34
C ALA A 51 9.21 1.87 -10.19
N THR A 52 10.46 2.05 -9.75
CA THR A 52 11.03 1.34 -8.59
C THR A 52 10.30 1.72 -7.31
N VAL A 53 10.05 3.02 -7.09
CA VAL A 53 9.31 3.49 -5.90
C VAL A 53 7.88 2.95 -5.89
N MET A 54 7.19 3.01 -7.02
CA MET A 54 5.86 2.43 -7.17
C MET A 54 5.86 0.93 -6.88
N GLY A 55 6.80 0.17 -7.47
CA GLY A 55 6.93 -1.26 -7.26
C GLY A 55 7.19 -1.62 -5.79
N ALA A 56 8.08 -0.90 -5.12
CA ALA A 56 8.32 -1.06 -3.69
C ALA A 56 7.06 -0.76 -2.87
N ALA A 57 6.35 0.32 -3.18
CA ALA A 57 5.09 0.67 -2.51
C ALA A 57 4.02 -0.42 -2.69
N MET A 58 3.91 -1.02 -3.88
CA MET A 58 3.00 -2.14 -4.14
C MET A 58 3.36 -3.37 -3.29
N VAL A 59 4.64 -3.76 -3.23
CA VAL A 59 5.09 -4.90 -2.41
C VAL A 59 4.79 -4.66 -0.93
N VAL A 60 5.12 -3.48 -0.41
CA VAL A 60 4.83 -3.09 0.99
C VAL A 60 3.33 -3.15 1.26
N THR A 61 2.52 -2.65 0.33
CA THR A 61 1.06 -2.68 0.44
C THR A 61 0.54 -4.13 0.52
N LEU A 62 1.00 -5.02 -0.36
CA LEU A 62 0.59 -6.42 -0.38
C LEU A 62 0.96 -7.14 0.93
N VAL A 63 2.16 -6.90 1.46
CA VAL A 63 2.59 -7.46 2.75
C VAL A 63 1.72 -6.93 3.88
N ALA A 64 1.46 -5.62 3.93
CA ALA A 64 0.62 -5.00 4.95
C ALA A 64 -0.82 -5.52 4.91
N VAL A 65 -1.41 -5.68 3.72
CA VAL A 65 -2.73 -6.31 3.53
C VAL A 65 -2.71 -7.75 4.03
N GLY A 66 -1.68 -8.53 3.71
CA GLY A 66 -1.54 -9.90 4.21
C GLY A 66 -1.52 -9.97 5.74
N VAL A 67 -0.76 -9.07 6.40
CA VAL A 67 -0.73 -8.96 7.86
C VAL A 67 -2.10 -8.55 8.42
N LEU A 68 -2.77 -7.59 7.78
CA LEU A 68 -4.10 -7.12 8.18
C LEU A 68 -5.11 -8.27 8.13
N VAL A 69 -5.18 -8.99 7.01
CA VAL A 69 -6.06 -10.15 6.83
C VAL A 69 -5.74 -11.22 7.87
N PHE A 70 -4.47 -11.54 8.11
CA PHE A 70 -4.06 -12.48 9.14
C PHE A 70 -4.53 -12.06 10.54
N ALA A 71 -4.32 -10.79 10.91
CA ALA A 71 -4.72 -10.25 12.21
C ALA A 71 -6.25 -10.28 12.40
N LEU A 72 -7.02 -10.04 11.34
CA LEU A 72 -8.48 -10.12 11.34
C LEU A 72 -8.97 -11.57 11.47
N LEU A 73 -8.42 -12.51 10.70
CA LEU A 73 -8.80 -13.93 10.74
C LEU A 73 -8.42 -14.60 12.05
N ALA A 74 -7.32 -14.18 12.69
CA ALA A 74 -6.94 -14.66 14.01
C ALA A 74 -8.02 -14.40 15.09
N LYS A 75 -8.89 -13.38 14.93
CA LYS A 75 -10.04 -13.14 15.83
C LYS A 75 -11.11 -14.22 15.70
N GLY A 76 -11.47 -14.60 14.47
CA GLY A 76 -12.55 -15.57 14.22
C GLY A 76 -12.25 -16.95 14.82
N ARG A 77 -10.98 -17.36 14.77
CA ARG A 77 -10.52 -18.65 15.30
C ARG A 77 -10.41 -18.71 16.83
N SER A 78 -10.32 -17.56 17.50
CA SER A 78 -10.39 -17.47 18.97
C SER A 78 -11.82 -17.36 19.50
N ALA A 79 -12.80 -16.99 18.67
CA ALA A 79 -14.21 -16.98 19.05
C ALA A 79 -14.91 -18.33 18.80
N ALA A 80 -14.32 -19.18 17.94
CA ALA A 80 -14.82 -20.53 17.63
C ALA A 80 -14.20 -21.65 18.49
N ARG A 81 -13.33 -21.31 19.44
CA ARG A 81 -12.79 -22.21 20.47
C ARG A 81 -13.32 -21.77 21.83
#